data_AF-A0A1M5KE85-F1
#
_entry.id   AF-A0A1M5KE85-F1
#
_cell.length_a   1.000
_cell.length_b   1.000
_cell.length_c   1.000
_cell.angle_alpha   90.00
_cell.angle_beta   90.00
_cell.angle_gamma   90.00
#
_symmetry.space_group_name_H-M   'P 1'
#
loop_
_entity.id
_entity.type
_entity.pdbx_description
1 polymer ?
#
loop_
_entity_poly.entity_id
_entity_poly.type
_entity_poly.pdbx_seq_one_letter_code
_entity_poly.pdbx_strand_id
1 'polypeptide(L)'
;MFFIPGQLISLATFPGVIVHEFAHMFFCRLRKVAVLDVCYFRVGNPAGYVIHEKTSDFLTTFLVSMGPFFVNTVLCLLICLPAYLPIKYFNIDHPLSFALMWLGVSIGMNAIPSNQDAQNVWEEAKVHAKSGNVLAILSFPIVVVIYIFNALRVVWADLFYGIAIGVGIPSLILG
;
A
#
# COMPACT_ATOMS: atom_id res chain seq x y z
N MET A 1 -5.40 -26.55 -0.17
CA MET A 1 -5.35 -25.08 -0.33
C MET A 1 -4.48 -24.80 -1.54
N PHE A 2 -5.03 -24.22 -2.61
CA PHE A 2 -4.22 -23.80 -3.75
C PHE A 2 -3.33 -22.64 -3.29
N PHE A 3 -2.04 -22.93 -3.09
CA PHE A 3 -1.03 -21.90 -2.84
C PHE A 3 -0.75 -21.22 -4.18
N ILE A 4 -1.48 -20.14 -4.48
CA ILE A 4 -1.21 -19.35 -5.69
C ILE A 4 0.17 -18.71 -5.48
N PRO A 5 1.15 -18.95 -6.37
CA PRO A 5 2.46 -18.32 -6.26
C PRO A 5 2.30 -16.81 -6.19
N GLY A 6 2.98 -16.15 -5.24
CA GLY A 6 2.92 -14.68 -5.10
C GLY A 6 3.25 -13.93 -6.40
N GLN A 7 3.98 -14.57 -7.31
CA GLN A 7 4.29 -14.07 -8.65
C GLN A 7 3.05 -13.96 -9.57
N LEU A 8 2.10 -14.89 -9.48
CA LEU A 8 0.86 -14.82 -10.25
C LEU A 8 -0.06 -13.73 -9.71
N ILE A 9 -0.11 -13.56 -8.38
CA ILE A 9 -0.85 -12.47 -7.74
C ILE A 9 -0.23 -11.13 -8.16
N SER A 10 1.09 -10.99 -8.06
CA SER A 10 1.78 -9.75 -8.46
C SER A 10 1.58 -9.43 -9.94
N LEU A 11 1.48 -10.45 -10.81
CA LEU A 11 1.16 -10.24 -12.22
C LEU A 11 -0.29 -9.79 -12.43
N ALA A 12 -1.24 -10.39 -11.71
CA ALA A 12 -2.66 -10.01 -11.79
C ALA A 12 -2.97 -8.64 -11.15
N THR A 13 -2.14 -8.20 -10.20
CA THR A 13 -2.29 -6.91 -9.51
C THR A 13 -1.12 -5.96 -9.78
N PHE A 14 -0.41 -6.14 -10.91
CA PHE A 14 0.80 -5.38 -11.23
C PHE A 14 0.64 -3.85 -11.17
N PRO A 15 -0.52 -3.25 -11.53
CA PRO A 15 -0.65 -1.79 -11.43
C PRO A 15 -0.50 -1.31 -9.99
N GLY A 16 -0.94 -2.11 -9.01
CA GLY A 16 -0.81 -1.77 -7.60
C GLY A 16 0.64 -1.76 -7.12
N VAL A 17 1.46 -2.70 -7.60
CA VAL A 17 2.91 -2.73 -7.32
C VAL A 17 3.57 -1.47 -7.88
N ILE A 18 3.26 -1.10 -9.13
CA ILE A 18 3.81 0.11 -9.76
C ILE A 18 3.47 1.36 -8.95
N VAL A 19 2.21 1.52 -8.55
CA VAL A 19 1.77 2.69 -7.76
C VAL A 19 2.43 2.68 -6.38
N HIS A 20 2.62 1.52 -5.75
CA HIS A 20 3.30 1.39 -4.47
C HIS A 20 4.75 1.88 -4.53
N GLU A 21 5.53 1.37 -5.49
CA GLU A 21 6.93 1.77 -5.67
C GLU A 21 7.05 3.23 -6.14
N PHE A 22 6.09 3.71 -6.95
CA PHE A 22 6.01 5.12 -7.31
C PHE A 22 5.77 6.00 -6.08
N ALA A 23 4.90 5.60 -5.15
CA ALA A 23 4.66 6.34 -3.93
C ALA A 23 5.92 6.38 -3.04
N HIS A 24 6.66 5.27 -2.90
CA HIS A 24 7.96 5.27 -2.22
C HIS A 24 8.91 6.30 -2.85
N MET A 25 9.10 6.24 -4.17
CA MET A 25 9.97 7.15 -4.90
C MET A 25 9.52 8.61 -4.78
N PHE A 26 8.21 8.85 -4.81
CA PHE A 26 7.61 10.17 -4.63
C PHE A 26 7.96 10.75 -3.25
N PHE A 27 7.80 9.98 -2.17
CA PHE A 27 8.17 10.44 -0.83
C PHE A 27 9.68 10.58 -0.64
N CYS A 28 10.50 9.73 -1.26
CA CYS A 28 11.96 9.94 -1.28
C CYS A 28 12.29 11.30 -1.90
N ARG A 29 11.74 11.61 -3.08
CA ARG A 29 11.98 12.89 -3.77
C ARG A 29 11.44 14.08 -2.98
N LEU A 30 10.25 13.96 -2.40
CA LEU A 30 9.63 15.00 -1.57
C LEU A 30 10.50 15.33 -0.35
N ARG A 31 11.12 14.31 0.26
CA ARG A 31 12.01 14.43 1.41
C ARG A 31 13.47 14.65 1.04
N LYS A 32 13.77 14.83 -0.26
CA LYS A 32 15.13 15.03 -0.82
C LYS A 32 16.10 13.89 -0.48
N VAL A 33 15.58 12.67 -0.36
CA VAL A 33 16.35 11.44 -0.16
C VAL A 33 16.84 10.93 -1.51
N ALA A 34 18.14 10.69 -1.62
CA ALA A 34 18.74 10.15 -2.84
C ALA A 34 18.20 8.73 -3.14
N VAL A 35 17.68 8.55 -4.36
CA VAL A 35 17.22 7.26 -4.87
C VAL A 35 18.35 6.66 -5.70
N LEU A 36 18.83 5.48 -5.30
CA LEU A 36 19.97 4.79 -5.88
C LEU A 36 19.57 3.86 -7.03
N ASP A 37 18.44 3.16 -6.88
CA ASP A 37 17.90 2.27 -7.90
C ASP A 37 16.37 2.14 -7.74
N VAL A 38 15.65 1.95 -8.85
CA VAL A 38 14.19 1.81 -8.88
C VAL A 38 13.80 0.74 -9.90
N CYS A 39 12.96 -0.18 -9.45
CA CYS A 39 12.25 -1.11 -10.31
C CYS A 39 10.75 -1.09 -9.95
N TYR A 40 9.93 -0.45 -10.79
CA TYR A 40 8.49 -0.34 -10.51
C TYR A 40 7.74 -1.66 -10.62
N PHE A 41 8.20 -2.57 -11.47
CA PHE A 41 7.63 -3.90 -11.58
C PHE A 41 8.63 -4.88 -12.20
N ARG A 42 8.71 -6.09 -11.64
CA ARG A 42 9.36 -7.26 -12.23
C ARG A 42 8.65 -8.52 -11.78
N VAL A 43 8.70 -9.55 -12.62
CA VAL A 43 8.23 -10.89 -12.23
C VAL A 43 9.31 -11.52 -11.35
N GLY A 44 9.10 -11.51 -10.03
CA GLY A 44 10.10 -11.99 -9.06
C GLY A 44 9.73 -11.64 -7.63
N ASN A 45 10.67 -11.89 -6.71
CA ASN A 45 10.55 -11.47 -5.32
C ASN A 45 11.79 -10.64 -4.93
N PRO A 46 11.66 -9.33 -4.63
CA PRO A 46 10.40 -8.57 -4.63
C PRO A 46 9.89 -8.27 -6.06
N ALA A 47 8.58 -8.01 -6.16
CA ALA A 47 7.88 -7.68 -7.41
C ALA A 47 8.11 -6.24 -7.88
N GLY A 48 8.66 -5.40 -7.02
CA GLY A 48 9.09 -4.02 -7.26
C GLY A 48 10.01 -3.60 -6.11
N TYR A 49 10.81 -2.55 -6.29
CA TYR A 49 11.62 -2.00 -5.21
C TYR A 49 12.07 -0.56 -5.51
N VAL A 50 12.31 0.20 -4.43
CA VAL A 50 13.04 1.47 -4.44
C VAL A 50 14.20 1.38 -3.46
N ILE A 51 15.44 1.45 -3.95
CA ILE A 51 16.64 1.56 -3.12
C ILE A 51 16.97 3.02 -2.95
N HIS A 52 17.07 3.49 -1.71
CA HIS A 52 17.38 4.87 -1.37
C HIS A 52 18.44 4.94 -0.26
N GLU A 53 19.04 6.11 -0.07
CA GLU A 53 19.97 6.33 1.04
C GLU A 53 19.28 6.17 2.41
N LYS A 54 20.07 5.84 3.43
CA LYS A 54 19.56 5.77 4.80
C LYS A 54 19.34 7.18 5.36
N THR A 55 18.25 7.35 6.10
CA THR A 55 17.89 8.62 6.74
C THR A 55 17.76 8.46 8.24
N SER A 56 18.32 9.39 9.00
CA SER A 56 18.16 9.48 10.47
C SER A 56 17.01 10.40 10.90
N ASP A 57 16.31 11.01 9.95
CA ASP A 57 15.12 11.81 10.22
C ASP A 57 13.89 10.91 10.30
N PHE A 58 13.29 10.80 11.49
CA PHE A 58 12.14 9.94 11.73
C PHE A 58 10.96 10.26 10.79
N LEU A 59 10.67 11.55 10.57
CA LEU A 59 9.55 11.95 9.71
C LEU A 59 9.78 11.49 8.27
N THR A 60 11.00 11.60 7.77
CA THR A 60 11.37 11.09 6.45
C THR A 60 11.23 9.58 6.36
N THR A 61 11.78 8.84 7.32
CA THR A 61 11.63 7.37 7.36
C THR A 61 10.16 6.97 7.42
N PHE A 62 9.37 7.63 8.27
CA PHE A 62 7.94 7.37 8.38
C PHE A 62 7.20 7.65 7.07
N LEU A 63 7.43 8.80 6.42
CA LEU A 63 6.76 9.18 5.19
C LEU A 63 7.16 8.29 4.01
N VAL A 64 8.43 7.91 3.90
CA VAL A 64 8.89 6.99 2.84
C VAL A 64 8.28 5.60 3.02
N SER A 65 8.25 5.08 4.25
CA SER A 65 7.74 3.73 4.53
C SER A 65 6.20 3.63 4.58
N MET A 66 5.51 4.65 5.10
CA MET A 66 4.05 4.67 5.22
C MET A 66 3.35 5.39 4.07
N GLY A 67 4.08 6.17 3.28
CA GLY A 67 3.55 6.91 2.14
C GLY A 67 2.74 6.07 1.15
N PRO A 68 3.25 4.91 0.69
CA PRO A 68 2.51 4.03 -0.21
C PRO A 68 1.17 3.56 0.36
N PHE A 69 1.08 3.33 1.66
CA PHE A 69 -0.17 2.95 2.32
C PHE A 69 -1.25 4.00 2.12
N PHE A 70 -0.93 5.27 2.39
CA PHE A 70 -1.90 6.36 2.24
C PHE A 70 -2.26 6.59 0.77
N VAL A 71 -1.26 6.64 -0.11
CA VAL A 71 -1.45 6.90 -1.55
C VAL A 71 -2.32 5.79 -2.18
N ASN A 72 -1.96 4.53 -1.96
CA ASN A 72 -2.69 3.41 -2.56
C ASN A 72 -4.10 3.30 -2.00
N THR A 73 -4.30 3.51 -0.70
CA THR A 73 -5.63 3.46 -0.08
C THR A 73 -6.55 4.56 -0.64
N VAL A 74 -6.04 5.79 -0.74
CA VAL A 74 -6.81 6.91 -1.29
C VAL A 74 -7.12 6.68 -2.77
N LEU A 75 -6.14 6.25 -3.58
CA LEU A 75 -6.37 5.98 -4.99
C LEU A 75 -7.33 4.82 -5.23
N CYS A 76 -7.25 3.75 -4.42
CA CYS A 76 -8.21 2.66 -4.44
C CYS A 76 -9.64 3.18 -4.28
N LEU A 77 -9.88 3.99 -3.24
CA LEU A 77 -11.20 4.56 -2.99
C LEU A 77 -11.64 5.51 -4.11
N LEU A 78 -10.78 6.43 -4.56
CA LEU A 78 -11.12 7.42 -5.57
C LEU A 78 -11.42 6.81 -6.94
N ILE A 79 -10.79 5.69 -7.29
CA ILE A 79 -11.04 4.97 -8.54
C ILE A 79 -12.29 4.11 -8.41
N CYS A 80 -12.43 3.36 -7.32
CA CYS A 80 -13.54 2.42 -7.17
C CYS A 80 -14.88 3.10 -6.89
N LEU A 81 -14.92 4.22 -6.16
CA LEU A 81 -16.16 4.92 -5.83
C LEU A 81 -16.97 5.31 -7.09
N PRO A 82 -16.42 6.03 -8.09
CA PRO A 82 -17.16 6.32 -9.31
C PRO A 82 -17.41 5.07 -10.18
N ALA A 83 -16.54 4.06 -10.13
CA ALA A 83 -16.73 2.81 -10.87
C ALA A 83 -17.86 1.95 -10.28
N TYR A 84 -18.12 2.05 -8.98
CA TYR A 84 -19.16 1.32 -8.26
C TYR A 84 -20.56 1.87 -8.55
N LEU A 85 -20.70 3.18 -8.81
CA LEU A 85 -21.98 3.85 -9.03
C LEU A 85 -22.82 3.26 -10.18
N PRO A 86 -22.31 3.09 -11.42
CA PRO A 86 -23.05 2.50 -12.55
C PRO A 86 -23.56 1.08 -12.26
N ILE A 87 -22.72 0.27 -11.61
CA ILE A 87 -23.02 -1.13 -11.30
C ILE A 87 -24.17 -1.19 -10.28
N LYS A 88 -24.09 -0.38 -9.22
CA LYS A 88 -25.02 -0.47 -8.10
C LYS A 88 -26.38 0.19 -8.35
N TYR A 89 -26.41 1.38 -8.95
CA TYR A 89 -27.64 2.17 -9.06
C TYR A 89 -28.31 2.09 -10.42
N PHE A 90 -27.51 1.99 -11.47
CA PHE A 90 -28.01 2.01 -12.83
C PHE A 90 -28.16 0.59 -13.39
N ASN A 91 -27.69 -0.43 -12.66
CA ASN A 91 -27.59 -1.82 -13.13
C ASN A 91 -26.93 -1.91 -14.51
N ILE A 92 -25.93 -1.06 -14.74
CA ILE A 92 -25.17 -1.03 -16.01
C ILE A 92 -23.88 -1.80 -15.81
N ASP A 93 -23.84 -3.00 -16.37
CA ASP A 93 -22.64 -3.83 -16.46
C ASP A 93 -21.70 -3.31 -17.55
N HIS A 94 -20.99 -2.21 -17.26
CA HIS A 94 -20.07 -1.60 -18.20
C HIS A 94 -18.65 -2.17 -18.02
N PRO A 95 -17.98 -2.67 -19.09
CA PRO A 95 -16.63 -3.23 -19.01
C PRO A 95 -15.61 -2.29 -18.35
N LEU A 96 -15.71 -0.98 -18.61
CA LEU A 96 -14.87 0.03 -17.97
C LEU A 96 -15.03 0.05 -16.44
N SER A 97 -16.24 -0.12 -15.91
CA SER A 97 -16.48 -0.15 -14.47
C SER A 97 -15.75 -1.33 -13.83
N PHE A 98 -15.85 -2.53 -14.43
CA PHE A 98 -15.11 -3.70 -13.95
C PHE A 98 -13.58 -3.52 -14.07
N ALA A 99 -13.10 -2.92 -15.17
CA ALA A 99 -11.68 -2.64 -15.34
C ALA A 99 -11.15 -1.64 -14.30
N LEU A 100 -11.91 -0.57 -13.99
CA LEU A 100 -11.57 0.39 -12.95
C LEU A 100 -11.67 -0.21 -11.55
N MET A 101 -12.66 -1.07 -11.29
CA MET A 101 -12.76 -1.81 -10.03
C MET A 101 -11.56 -2.73 -9.84
N TRP A 102 -11.16 -3.50 -10.86
CA TRP A 102 -9.95 -4.31 -10.83
C TRP A 102 -8.70 -3.46 -10.60
N LEU A 103 -8.57 -2.31 -11.29
CA LEU A 103 -7.45 -1.40 -11.12
C LEU A 103 -7.37 -0.86 -9.68
N GLY A 104 -8.48 -0.33 -9.16
CA GLY A 104 -8.54 0.25 -7.82
C GLY A 104 -8.30 -0.81 -6.72
N VAL A 105 -8.91 -1.99 -6.84
CA VAL A 105 -8.66 -3.10 -5.91
C VAL A 105 -7.21 -3.57 -6.00
N SER A 106 -6.62 -3.68 -7.20
CA SER A 106 -5.20 -4.03 -7.37
C SER A 106 -4.28 -3.05 -6.64
N ILE A 107 -4.58 -1.75 -6.71
CA ILE A 107 -3.85 -0.70 -5.97
C ILE A 107 -4.04 -0.88 -4.46
N GLY A 108 -5.28 -1.08 -3.99
CA GLY A 108 -5.59 -1.29 -2.57
C GLY A 108 -4.92 -2.53 -1.98
N MET A 109 -4.87 -3.64 -2.73
CA MET A 109 -4.18 -4.87 -2.33
C MET A 109 -2.70 -4.64 -2.03
N ASN A 110 -2.07 -3.73 -2.77
CA ASN A 110 -0.67 -3.39 -2.61
C ASN A 110 -0.49 -2.15 -1.74
N ALA A 111 -1.43 -1.79 -0.86
CA ALA A 111 -1.27 -0.61 0.00
C ALA A 111 -0.37 -0.87 1.22
N ILE A 112 -0.47 -2.06 1.83
CA ILE A 112 0.13 -2.29 3.14
C ILE A 112 1.67 -2.36 3.03
N PRO A 113 2.43 -1.63 3.90
CA PRO A 113 3.89 -1.61 3.84
C PRO A 113 4.51 -2.99 4.09
N SER A 114 5.75 -3.16 3.64
CA SER A 114 6.50 -4.40 3.84
C SER A 114 7.01 -4.54 5.28
N ASN A 115 7.51 -5.74 5.63
CA ASN A 115 8.20 -5.94 6.90
C ASN A 115 9.48 -5.11 7.01
N GLN A 116 10.12 -4.79 5.88
CA GLN A 116 11.32 -3.95 5.86
C GLN A 116 10.96 -2.49 6.18
N ASP A 117 9.86 -1.98 5.63
CA ASP A 117 9.33 -0.65 5.95
C ASP A 117 8.97 -0.52 7.42
N ALA A 118 8.25 -1.52 7.95
CA ALA A 118 7.89 -1.61 9.35
C ALA A 118 9.14 -1.62 10.25
N GLN A 119 10.18 -2.37 9.87
CA GLN A 119 11.44 -2.44 10.61
C GLN A 119 12.19 -1.10 10.59
N ASN A 120 12.26 -0.43 9.43
CA ASN A 120 12.93 0.87 9.32
C ASN A 120 12.26 1.90 10.23
N VAL A 121 10.92 1.95 10.24
CA VAL A 121 10.15 2.83 11.13
C VAL A 121 10.38 2.46 12.59
N TRP A 122 10.39 1.18 12.94
CA TRP A 122 10.65 0.71 14.32
C TRP A 122 12.02 1.12 14.84
N GLU A 123 13.06 0.96 14.02
CA GLU A 123 14.43 1.29 14.38
C GLU A 123 14.60 2.78 14.66
N GLU A 124 14.13 3.63 13.75
CA GLU A 124 14.16 5.07 13.94
C GLU A 124 13.23 5.52 15.09
N ALA A 125 12.06 4.88 15.25
CA ALA A 125 11.15 5.18 16.35
C ALA A 125 11.82 4.97 17.72
N LYS A 126 12.60 3.90 17.90
CA LYS A 126 13.34 3.65 19.17
C LYS A 126 14.33 4.75 19.51
N VAL A 127 14.97 5.34 18.51
CA VAL A 127 15.93 6.43 18.70
C VAL A 127 15.21 7.71 19.09
N HIS A 128 14.19 8.09 18.33
CA HIS A 128 13.48 9.36 18.48
C HIS A 128 12.42 9.37 19.59
N ALA A 129 11.92 8.21 20.01
CA ALA A 129 11.05 8.09 21.18
C ALA A 129 11.78 8.46 22.47
N LYS A 130 13.08 8.17 22.57
CA LYS A 130 13.91 8.55 23.74
C LYS A 130 14.05 10.07 23.90
N SER A 131 13.97 10.81 22.80
CA SER A 131 13.97 12.29 22.82
C SER A 131 12.56 12.89 22.94
N GLY A 132 11.53 12.09 23.23
CA GLY A 132 10.17 12.56 23.44
C GLY A 132 9.38 12.85 22.17
N ASN A 133 9.79 12.34 21.00
CA ASN A 133 9.04 12.53 19.76
C ASN A 133 7.73 11.74 19.80
N VAL A 134 6.60 12.47 19.85
CA VAL A 134 5.25 11.88 19.95
C VAL A 134 4.93 11.00 18.75
N LEU A 135 5.30 11.40 17.53
CA LEU A 135 5.05 10.61 16.32
C LEU A 135 5.82 9.28 16.35
N ALA A 136 7.04 9.28 16.88
CA ALA A 136 7.83 8.07 17.07
C ALA A 136 7.22 7.11 18.10
N ILE A 137 6.59 7.64 19.15
CA ILE A 137 5.90 6.81 20.15
C ILE A 137 4.62 6.19 19.54
N LEU A 138 3.87 6.99 18.79
CA LEU A 138 2.63 6.54 18.15
C LEU A 138 2.87 5.55 17.00
N SER A 139 4.07 5.50 16.42
CA SER A 139 4.37 4.55 15.34
C SER A 139 4.57 3.11 15.84
N PHE A 140 4.91 2.88 17.12
CA PHE A 140 5.05 1.53 17.66
C PHE A 140 3.81 0.64 17.48
N PRO A 141 2.60 1.04 17.94
CA PRO A 141 1.40 0.24 17.73
C PRO A 141 1.08 0.07 16.23
N ILE A 142 1.33 1.10 15.41
CA ILE A 142 1.11 1.04 13.96
C ILE A 142 2.00 -0.04 13.33
N VAL A 143 3.28 -0.06 13.68
CA VAL A 143 4.24 -1.06 13.18
C VAL A 143 3.84 -2.47 13.59
N VAL A 144 3.38 -2.67 14.84
CA VAL A 144 2.86 -3.98 15.29
C VAL A 144 1.67 -4.43 14.45
N VAL A 145 0.73 -3.52 14.16
CA VAL A 145 -0.42 -3.81 13.28
C VAL A 145 0.05 -4.20 11.87
N ILE A 146 1.07 -3.53 11.32
CA ILE A 146 1.64 -3.88 10.01
C ILE A 146 2.23 -5.30 10.02
N TYR A 147 2.99 -5.68 11.06
CA TYR A 147 3.52 -7.05 11.18
C TYR A 147 2.42 -8.10 11.26
N ILE A 148 1.37 -7.84 12.06
CA ILE A 148 0.21 -8.72 12.16
C ILE A 148 -0.46 -8.85 10.78
N PHE A 149 -0.70 -7.73 10.10
CA PHE A 149 -1.31 -7.74 8.77
C PHE A 149 -0.46 -8.52 7.76
N ASN A 150 0.86 -8.31 7.77
CA ASN A 150 1.79 -9.02 6.89
C ASN A 150 1.81 -10.52 7.17
N ALA A 151 1.67 -10.94 8.42
CA ALA A 151 1.48 -12.35 8.77
C ALA A 151 0.15 -12.91 8.24
N LEU A 152 -0.92 -12.11 8.25
CA LEU A 152 -2.24 -12.49 7.73
C LEU A 152 -2.34 -12.48 6.19
N ARG A 153 -1.32 -12.04 5.45
CA ARG A 153 -1.30 -12.16 3.98
C ARG A 153 -1.40 -13.60 3.50
N VAL A 154 -1.01 -14.60 4.31
CA VAL A 154 -1.20 -16.03 4.01
C VAL A 154 -2.68 -16.42 3.87
N VAL A 155 -3.59 -15.66 4.48
CA VAL A 155 -5.04 -15.79 4.35
C VAL A 155 -5.66 -14.66 3.53
N TRP A 156 -4.89 -14.05 2.61
CA TRP A 156 -5.37 -13.05 1.65
C TRP A 156 -5.88 -11.74 2.29
N ALA A 157 -5.32 -11.35 3.45
CA ALA A 157 -5.69 -10.12 4.13
C ALA A 157 -5.56 -8.86 3.25
N ASP A 158 -4.56 -8.84 2.38
CA ASP A 158 -4.34 -7.81 1.36
C ASP A 158 -5.50 -7.71 0.35
N LEU A 159 -6.00 -8.85 -0.15
CA LEU A 159 -7.21 -8.90 -0.99
C LEU A 159 -8.43 -8.37 -0.24
N PHE A 160 -8.65 -8.85 0.99
CA PHE A 160 -9.77 -8.39 1.80
C PHE A 160 -9.70 -6.89 2.08
N TYR A 161 -8.51 -6.35 2.34
CA TYR A 161 -8.31 -4.91 2.50
C TYR A 161 -8.65 -4.14 1.22
N GLY A 162 -8.11 -4.55 0.07
CA GLY A 162 -8.40 -3.92 -1.21
C GLY A 162 -9.90 -3.92 -1.55
N ILE A 163 -10.60 -5.04 -1.30
CA ILE A 163 -12.06 -5.13 -1.48
C ILE A 163 -12.82 -4.29 -0.44
N ALA A 164 -12.40 -4.30 0.82
CA ALA A 164 -13.05 -3.51 1.86
C ALA A 164 -13.00 -2.01 1.55
N ILE A 165 -11.85 -1.51 1.08
CA ILE A 165 -11.70 -0.11 0.67
C ILE A 165 -12.42 0.16 -0.65
N GLY A 166 -12.23 -0.69 -1.67
CA GLY A 166 -12.76 -0.46 -3.01
C GLY A 166 -14.24 -0.76 -3.20
N VAL A 167 -14.85 -1.63 -2.38
CA VAL A 167 -16.27 -2.02 -2.49
C VAL A 167 -17.01 -1.70 -1.20
N GLY A 168 -16.43 -2.05 -0.05
CA GLY A 168 -17.06 -1.90 1.26
C GLY A 168 -17.30 -0.45 1.65
N ILE A 169 -16.30 0.42 1.49
CA ILE A 169 -16.47 1.86 1.78
C ILE A 169 -17.47 2.51 0.80
N PRO A 170 -17.34 2.34 -0.54
CA PRO A 170 -18.34 2.84 -1.46
C PRO A 170 -19.77 2.36 -1.14
N SER A 171 -19.95 1.09 -0.78
CA SER A 171 -21.27 0.58 -0.44
C SER A 171 -21.84 1.17 0.85
N LEU A 172 -21.01 1.55 1.83
CA LEU A 172 -21.44 2.25 3.05
C LEU A 172 -21.74 3.74 2.83
N ILE A 173 -21.03 4.39 1.91
CA ILE A 173 -21.25 5.82 1.59
C ILE A 173 -22.53 5.99 0.76
N LEU A 174 -22.81 5.02 -0.10
CA LEU A 174 -23.85 5.08 -1.11
C LEU A 174 -25.12 4.29 -0.68
N GLY A 175 -24.97 3.18 0.02
CA GLY A 175 -26.08 2.35 0.50
C GLY A 175 -26.93 3.01 1.57
#